data_AF-A0A9P7AP71-F1
#
_entry.id   AF-A0A9P7AP71-F1
#
_cell.length_a   1.000
_cell.length_b   1.000
_cell.length_c   1.000
_cell.angle_alpha   90.00
_cell.angle_beta   90.00
_cell.angle_gamma   90.00
#
_symmetry.space_group_name_H-M   'P 1'
#
loop_
_entity.id
_entity.type
_entity.pdbx_description
1 polymer ?
#
loop_
_entity_poly.entity_id
_entity_poly.type
_entity_poly.pdbx_seq_one_letter_code
_entity_poly.pdbx_strand_id
1 'polypeptide(L)'
;MTGGNKSLEGPLFRAMIRACLLAGRVYTAIVISTGAIAGLALWFPPGKALWQNDAQKNLGFNQFLESLSPKTREWWINTYGSALAPFIKTALSPHTVESSWYLNCICVDPKYQRQGIATNLIKMVEQQAMTTSILALCTDTDVNVRD
;
A
#
# COMPACT_ATOMS: atom_id res chain seq x y z
N MET A 1 11.56 1.26 -5.77
CA MET A 1 11.45 0.22 -4.72
C MET A 1 12.31 -1.03 -4.96
N THR A 2 12.58 -1.44 -6.21
CA THR A 2 13.35 -2.67 -6.52
C THR A 2 14.77 -2.41 -7.07
N GLY A 3 15.23 -1.15 -7.05
CA GLY A 3 16.51 -0.77 -7.65
C GLY A 3 16.53 -0.89 -9.18
N GLY A 4 15.35 -0.89 -9.82
CA GLY A 4 15.21 -1.11 -11.26
C GLY A 4 15.12 -2.59 -11.66
N ASN A 5 15.23 -3.53 -10.71
CA ASN A 5 15.10 -4.95 -11.00
C ASN A 5 13.64 -5.39 -11.08
N LYS A 6 13.13 -5.58 -12.30
CA LYS A 6 11.75 -5.99 -12.57
C LYS A 6 11.39 -7.37 -12.01
N SER A 7 12.35 -8.29 -11.89
CA SER A 7 12.07 -9.63 -11.36
C SER A 7 11.68 -9.61 -9.87
N LEU A 8 12.00 -8.51 -9.16
CA LEU A 8 11.69 -8.32 -7.75
C LEU A 8 10.37 -7.58 -7.49
N GLU A 9 9.70 -7.08 -8.53
CA GLU A 9 8.37 -6.44 -8.40
C GLU A 9 7.32 -7.44 -7.90
N GLY A 10 7.28 -8.62 -8.53
CA GLY A 10 6.39 -9.70 -8.11
C GLY A 10 6.59 -10.13 -6.65
N PRO A 11 7.82 -10.43 -6.20
CA PRO A 11 8.14 -10.68 -4.79
C PRO A 11 7.68 -9.56 -3.84
N LEU A 12 7.94 -8.29 -4.18
CA LEU A 12 7.53 -7.14 -3.36
C LEU A 12 6.01 -7.08 -3.18
N PHE A 13 5.26 -7.04 -4.29
CA PHE A 13 3.80 -6.90 -4.21
C PHE A 13 3.14 -8.14 -3.59
N ARG A 14 3.68 -9.34 -3.80
CA ARG A 14 3.23 -10.55 -3.08
C ARG A 14 3.43 -10.42 -1.57
N ALA A 15 4.58 -9.90 -1.12
CA ALA A 15 4.82 -9.67 0.30
C ALA A 15 3.84 -8.64 0.89
N MET A 16 3.54 -7.56 0.16
CA MET A 16 2.55 -6.57 0.57
C MET A 16 1.14 -7.16 0.68
N ILE A 17 0.69 -7.91 -0.34
CA ILE A 17 -0.62 -8.56 -0.34
C ILE A 17 -0.74 -9.54 0.84
N ARG A 18 0.27 -10.38 1.09
CA ARG A 18 0.25 -11.35 2.20
C ARG A 18 0.23 -10.66 3.56
N ALA A 19 1.01 -9.60 3.76
CA ALA A 19 0.96 -8.81 4.99
C ALA A 19 -0.42 -8.16 5.19
N CYS A 20 -1.02 -7.64 4.11
CA CYS A 20 -2.36 -7.05 4.15
C CYS A 20 -3.45 -8.09 4.41
N LEU A 21 -3.33 -9.32 3.91
CA LEU A 21 -4.25 -10.41 4.25
C LEU A 21 -4.17 -10.80 5.74
N LEU A 22 -3.00 -10.65 6.37
CA LEU A 22 -2.82 -10.95 7.80
C LEU A 22 -3.40 -9.86 8.72
N ALA A 23 -3.17 -8.59 8.41
CA ALA A 23 -3.42 -7.49 9.36
C ALA A 23 -4.21 -6.29 8.78
N GLY A 24 -4.65 -6.36 7.54
CA GLY A 24 -5.34 -5.30 6.82
C GLY A 24 -6.63 -5.75 6.14
N ARG A 25 -6.96 -5.09 5.02
CA ARG A 25 -8.13 -5.34 4.18
C ARG A 25 -7.71 -5.26 2.72
N VAL A 26 -7.90 -6.35 1.98
CA VAL A 26 -7.68 -6.40 0.54
C VAL A 26 -9.03 -6.23 -0.15
N TYR A 27 -9.17 -5.18 -0.94
CA TYR A 27 -10.33 -4.97 -1.79
C TYR A 27 -9.95 -5.25 -3.24
N THR A 28 -10.84 -5.88 -3.99
CA THR A 28 -10.62 -6.17 -5.42
C THR A 28 -11.83 -5.74 -6.23
N ALA A 29 -11.58 -5.27 -7.45
CA ALA A 29 -12.60 -5.07 -8.46
C ALA A 29 -12.57 -6.27 -9.41
N ILE A 30 -13.71 -6.96 -9.54
CA ILE A 30 -13.82 -8.19 -10.34
C ILE A 30 -14.70 -7.94 -11.57
N VAL A 31 -14.21 -8.36 -12.74
CA VAL A 31 -14.99 -8.36 -13.98
C VAL A 31 -15.99 -9.49 -13.93
N ILE A 32 -17.28 -9.18 -13.80
CA ILE A 32 -18.36 -10.17 -13.58
C ILE A 32 -18.37 -11.28 -14.64
N SER A 33 -18.16 -10.93 -15.91
CA SER A 33 -18.25 -11.90 -17.02
C SER A 33 -17.08 -12.88 -17.10
N THR A 34 -15.91 -12.54 -16.56
CA THR A 34 -14.68 -13.35 -16.71
C THR A 34 -14.09 -13.81 -15.37
N GLY A 35 -14.51 -13.20 -14.26
CA GLY A 35 -13.88 -13.40 -12.95
C GLY A 35 -12.50 -12.74 -12.83
N ALA A 36 -12.03 -11.99 -13.83
CA ALA A 36 -10.72 -11.37 -13.80
C ALA A 36 -10.65 -10.24 -12.76
N ILE A 37 -9.50 -10.08 -12.11
CA ILE A 37 -9.22 -8.95 -11.22
C ILE A 37 -8.86 -7.74 -12.09
N ALA A 38 -9.70 -6.70 -12.09
CA ALA A 38 -9.48 -5.45 -12.79
C ALA A 38 -8.66 -4.45 -11.97
N GLY A 39 -8.68 -4.56 -10.64
CA GLY A 39 -7.92 -3.70 -9.75
C GLY A 39 -7.93 -4.20 -8.30
N LEU A 40 -7.03 -3.67 -7.49
CA LEU A 40 -6.91 -4.00 -6.07
C LEU A 40 -6.53 -2.77 -5.24
N ALA A 41 -6.90 -2.79 -3.96
CA ALA A 41 -6.44 -1.84 -2.95
C ALA A 41 -6.08 -2.57 -1.66
N LEU A 42 -4.93 -2.20 -1.08
CA LEU A 42 -4.40 -2.74 0.17
C LEU A 42 -4.52 -1.67 1.26
N TRP A 43 -5.46 -1.89 2.18
CA TRP A 43 -5.76 -0.97 3.27
C TRP A 43 -5.36 -1.54 4.62
N PHE A 44 -4.77 -0.72 5.49
CA PHE A 44 -4.54 -1.05 6.90
C PHE A 44 -5.41 -0.14 7.78
N PRO A 45 -6.19 -0.72 8.71
CA PRO A 45 -7.04 0.06 9.61
C PRO A 45 -6.22 0.78 10.71
N PRO A 46 -6.84 1.71 11.45
CA PRO A 46 -6.26 2.31 12.65
C PRO A 46 -5.59 1.28 13.58
N GLY A 47 -4.42 1.64 14.09
CA GLY A 47 -3.57 0.79 14.95
C GLY A 47 -2.81 -0.32 14.22
N LYS A 48 -2.97 -0.46 12.90
CA LYS A 48 -2.25 -1.42 12.06
C LYS A 48 -1.43 -0.70 10.99
N ALA A 49 -0.31 -1.30 10.63
CA ALA A 49 0.55 -0.82 9.56
C ALA A 49 1.18 -1.98 8.77
N LEU A 50 1.55 -1.68 7.52
CA LEU A 50 2.29 -2.61 6.67
C LEU A 50 3.68 -2.89 7.28
N TRP A 51 3.99 -4.17 7.45
CA TRP A 51 5.25 -4.67 8.03
C TRP A 51 5.52 -4.20 9.47
N GLN A 52 4.44 -3.95 10.23
CA GLN A 52 4.51 -3.52 11.64
C GLN A 52 5.26 -4.50 12.55
N ASN A 53 5.19 -5.81 12.26
CA ASN A 53 5.77 -6.85 13.09
C ASN A 53 6.42 -7.96 12.26
N ASP A 54 7.22 -8.81 12.92
CA ASP A 54 7.98 -9.87 12.25
C ASP A 54 7.08 -10.93 11.60
N ALA A 55 5.90 -11.20 12.17
CA ALA A 55 4.93 -12.10 11.55
C ALA A 55 4.54 -11.63 10.14
N GLN A 56 4.28 -10.33 9.95
CA GLN A 56 4.04 -9.77 8.62
C GLN A 56 5.30 -9.80 7.74
N LYS A 57 6.47 -9.43 8.27
CA LYS A 57 7.72 -9.37 7.50
C LYS A 57 8.15 -10.75 6.98
N ASN A 58 7.93 -11.80 7.77
CA ASN A 58 8.26 -13.18 7.43
C ASN A 58 7.38 -13.75 6.30
N LEU A 59 6.28 -13.08 5.92
CA LEU A 59 5.41 -13.50 4.80
C LEU A 59 5.97 -13.18 3.40
N GLY A 60 7.22 -12.73 3.30
CA GLY A 60 7.90 -12.51 2.02
C GLY A 60 8.78 -11.27 1.99
N PHE A 61 8.60 -10.33 2.93
CA PHE A 61 9.34 -9.07 2.91
C PHE A 61 10.82 -9.27 3.25
N ASN A 62 11.14 -10.13 4.23
CA ASN A 62 12.53 -10.43 4.58
C ASN A 62 13.27 -11.08 3.40
N GLN A 63 12.64 -12.05 2.73
CA GLN A 63 13.19 -12.69 1.54
C GLN A 63 13.35 -11.70 0.38
N PHE A 64 12.38 -10.80 0.20
CA PHE A 64 12.52 -9.69 -0.76
C PHE A 64 13.73 -8.82 -0.42
N LEU A 65 13.88 -8.38 0.83
CA LEU A 65 15.03 -7.56 1.26
C LEU A 65 16.36 -8.28 1.04
N GLU A 66 16.45 -9.58 1.31
CA GLU A 66 17.64 -10.41 1.05
C GLU A 66 18.00 -10.51 -0.43
N SER A 67 16.99 -10.50 -1.32
CA SER A 67 17.20 -10.57 -2.77
C SER A 67 17.64 -9.24 -3.42
N LEU A 68 17.62 -8.13 -2.67
CA LEU A 68 18.00 -6.82 -3.17
C LEU A 68 19.52 -6.66 -3.28
N SER A 69 19.95 -5.80 -4.21
CA SER A 69 21.34 -5.34 -4.21
C SER A 69 21.66 -4.60 -2.90
N PRO A 70 22.93 -4.60 -2.43
CA PRO A 70 23.31 -3.93 -1.19
C PRO A 70 22.85 -2.46 -1.13
N LYS A 71 23.03 -1.71 -2.22
CA LYS A 71 22.60 -0.30 -2.32
C LYS A 71 21.07 -0.15 -2.18
N THR A 72 20.28 -1.04 -2.77
CA THR A 72 18.82 -0.94 -2.69
C THR A 72 18.30 -1.37 -1.32
N ARG A 73 18.93 -2.37 -0.70
CA ARG A 73 18.63 -2.79 0.67
C ARG A 73 18.95 -1.68 1.67
N GLU A 74 20.11 -1.03 1.52
CA GLU A 74 20.52 0.13 2.31
C GLU A 74 19.50 1.26 2.21
N TRP A 75 19.03 1.56 1.00
CA TRP A 75 17.98 2.54 0.79
C TRP A 75 16.69 2.19 1.53
N TRP A 76 16.24 0.92 1.50
CA TRP A 76 15.04 0.50 2.23
C TRP A 76 15.15 0.70 3.73
N ILE A 77 16.28 0.28 4.32
CA ILE A 77 16.46 0.23 5.77
C ILE A 77 16.79 1.63 6.32
N ASN A 78 17.81 2.27 5.76
CA ASN A 78 18.43 3.45 6.36
C ASN A 78 17.98 4.77 5.75
N THR A 79 17.52 4.78 4.48
CA THR A 79 16.99 6.00 3.85
C THR A 79 15.47 6.09 3.98
N TYR A 80 14.74 5.16 3.35
CA TYR A 80 13.29 5.15 3.29
C TYR A 80 12.67 4.92 4.67
N GLY A 81 13.08 3.86 5.37
CA GLY A 81 12.58 3.55 6.72
C GLY A 81 12.75 4.70 7.71
N SER A 82 13.94 5.30 7.74
CA SER A 82 14.27 6.43 8.63
C SER A 82 13.50 7.72 8.28
N ALA A 83 13.26 7.98 6.99
CA ALA A 83 12.60 9.21 6.55
C ALA A 83 11.07 9.15 6.62
N LEU A 84 10.47 7.96 6.47
CA LEU A 84 9.03 7.81 6.33
C LEU A 84 8.26 8.16 7.60
N ALA A 85 8.68 7.66 8.77
CA ALA A 85 7.95 7.89 10.00
C ALA A 85 7.90 9.39 10.41
N PRO A 86 9.01 10.15 10.37
CA PRO A 86 8.97 11.59 10.57
C PRO A 86 8.08 12.31 9.54
N PHE A 87 8.19 11.94 8.26
CA PHE A 87 7.38 12.53 7.20
C PHE A 87 5.88 12.36 7.44
N ILE A 88 5.42 11.13 7.74
CA ILE A 88 4.02 10.85 8.00
C ILE A 88 3.53 11.63 9.23
N LYS A 89 4.32 11.68 10.31
CA LYS A 89 3.96 12.41 11.53
C LYS A 89 3.74 13.90 11.25
N THR A 90 4.59 14.50 10.43
CA THR A 90 4.43 15.90 10.01
C THR A 90 3.23 16.09 9.10
N ALA A 91 3.03 15.19 8.13
CA ALA A 91 1.96 15.32 7.13
C ALA A 91 0.55 15.12 7.70
N LEU A 92 0.37 14.30 8.74
CA LEU A 92 -0.95 13.96 9.28
C LEU A 92 -1.39 14.79 10.50
N SER A 93 -0.51 15.63 11.06
CA SER A 93 -0.82 16.43 12.27
C SER A 93 -2.09 17.28 12.11
N PRO A 94 -3.06 17.26 13.06
CA PRO A 94 -3.00 16.67 14.41
C PRO A 94 -3.43 15.19 14.51
N HIS A 95 -3.80 14.54 13.41
CA HIS A 95 -4.16 13.12 13.40
C HIS A 95 -2.90 12.24 13.51
N THR A 96 -3.05 11.07 14.12
CA THR A 96 -1.92 10.18 14.37
C THR A 96 -1.90 9.03 13.37
N VAL A 97 -0.71 8.43 13.26
CA VAL A 97 -0.51 7.16 12.57
C VAL A 97 -1.41 6.06 13.13
N GLU A 98 -1.77 6.17 14.40
CA GLU A 98 -2.57 5.14 15.07
C GLU A 98 -4.07 5.29 14.81
N SER A 99 -4.54 6.49 14.42
CA SER A 99 -5.97 6.76 14.21
C SER A 99 -6.39 6.85 12.74
N SER A 100 -5.50 6.50 11.80
CA SER A 100 -5.72 6.66 10.35
C SER A 100 -5.82 5.31 9.61
N TRP A 101 -6.61 5.29 8.53
CA TRP A 101 -6.57 4.21 7.53
C TRP A 101 -5.46 4.47 6.52
N TYR A 102 -4.60 3.49 6.24
CA TYR A 102 -3.52 3.62 5.27
C TYR A 102 -3.79 2.85 4.00
N LEU A 103 -3.77 3.54 2.85
CA LEU A 103 -3.72 2.90 1.53
C LEU A 103 -2.26 2.71 1.11
N ASN A 104 -1.72 1.51 1.32
CA ASN A 104 -0.33 1.22 0.99
C ASN A 104 -0.11 0.85 -0.47
N CYS A 105 -1.15 0.39 -1.17
CA CYS A 105 -1.08 0.07 -2.59
C CYS A 105 -2.47 0.13 -3.21
N ILE A 106 -2.56 0.77 -4.37
CA ILE A 106 -3.72 0.69 -5.26
C ILE A 106 -3.22 0.52 -6.68
N CYS A 107 -3.83 -0.38 -7.44
CA CYS A 107 -3.56 -0.50 -8.86
C CYS A 107 -4.80 -0.96 -9.63
N VAL A 108 -4.87 -0.53 -10.88
CA VAL A 108 -5.89 -0.94 -11.85
C VAL A 108 -5.14 -1.40 -13.10
N ASP A 109 -5.49 -2.58 -13.61
CA ASP A 109 -4.93 -3.11 -14.85
C ASP A 109 -5.17 -2.07 -15.96
N PRO A 110 -4.14 -1.72 -16.77
CA PRO A 110 -4.24 -0.73 -17.84
C PRO A 110 -5.48 -0.87 -18.73
N LYS A 111 -5.94 -2.09 -18.99
CA LYS A 111 -7.14 -2.36 -19.82
C LYS A 111 -8.44 -1.82 -19.21
N TYR A 112 -8.50 -1.67 -17.89
CA TYR A 112 -9.69 -1.24 -17.15
C TYR A 112 -9.51 0.15 -16.49
N GLN A 113 -8.42 0.85 -16.78
CA GLN A 113 -8.20 2.20 -16.27
C GLN A 113 -9.22 3.20 -16.87
N ARG A 114 -9.34 4.38 -16.23
CA ARG A 114 -10.27 5.46 -16.61
C ARG A 114 -11.76 5.11 -16.51
N GLN A 115 -12.11 4.06 -15.78
CA GLN A 115 -13.50 3.63 -15.52
C GLN A 115 -13.97 3.87 -14.07
N GLY A 116 -13.26 4.71 -13.30
CA GLY A 116 -13.60 5.00 -11.90
C GLY A 116 -13.31 3.87 -10.90
N ILE A 117 -12.61 2.81 -11.30
CA ILE A 117 -12.31 1.65 -10.45
C ILE A 117 -11.51 2.05 -9.20
N ALA A 118 -10.41 2.79 -9.37
CA ALA A 118 -9.59 3.24 -8.23
C ALA A 118 -10.39 4.13 -7.28
N THR A 119 -11.19 5.06 -7.82
CA THR A 119 -12.10 5.92 -7.04
C THR A 119 -13.06 5.08 -6.20
N ASN A 120 -13.69 4.06 -6.78
CA ASN A 120 -14.61 3.20 -6.05
C ASN A 120 -13.89 2.36 -4.98
N LEU A 121 -12.67 1.89 -5.24
CA LEU A 121 -11.84 1.20 -4.24
C LEU A 121 -11.50 2.08 -3.03
N ILE A 122 -11.32 3.39 -3.23
CA ILE A 122 -11.09 4.35 -2.15
C ILE A 122 -12.40 4.65 -1.39
N LYS A 123 -13.49 4.92 -2.12
CA LYS A 123 -14.80 5.24 -1.55
C LYS A 123 -15.33 4.15 -0.60
N MET A 124 -15.01 2.88 -0.85
CA MET A 124 -15.40 1.78 0.05
C MET A 124 -14.87 1.95 1.48
N VAL A 125 -13.63 2.44 1.63
CA VAL A 125 -13.04 2.68 2.96
C VAL A 125 -13.41 4.06 3.46
N GLU A 126 -13.55 5.04 2.57
CA GLU A 126 -14.01 6.38 2.91
C GLU A 126 -15.32 6.31 3.69
N GLN A 127 -16.30 5.60 3.14
CA GLN A 127 -17.61 5.39 3.76
C GLN A 127 -17.54 4.74 5.16
N GLN A 128 -16.55 3.89 5.41
CA GLN A 128 -16.34 3.25 6.72
C GLN A 128 -15.66 4.20 7.72
N ALA A 129 -14.79 5.08 7.23
CA ALA A 129 -13.98 5.98 8.04
C ALA A 129 -14.66 7.33 8.32
N MET A 130 -15.70 7.72 7.56
CA MET A 130 -16.33 9.05 7.56
C MET A 130 -16.60 9.67 8.94
N THR A 131 -16.84 8.87 9.97
CA THR A 131 -17.17 9.36 11.32
C THR A 131 -16.14 9.02 12.40
N THR A 132 -15.08 8.25 12.07
CA THR A 132 -14.19 7.66 13.07
C THR A 132 -12.70 7.83 12.79
N SER A 133 -12.31 8.16 11.56
CA SER A 133 -10.90 8.12 11.15
C SER A 133 -10.66 8.96 9.89
N ILE A 134 -9.39 9.27 9.60
CA ILE A 134 -8.97 9.86 8.33
C ILE A 134 -8.35 8.79 7.41
N LEU A 135 -8.34 9.07 6.11
CA LEU A 135 -7.67 8.24 5.12
C LEU A 135 -6.32 8.88 4.79
N ALA A 136 -5.27 8.08 4.87
CA ALA A 136 -3.90 8.48 4.54
C ALA A 136 -3.42 7.67 3.34
N LEU A 137 -3.01 8.39 2.30
CA LEU A 137 -2.37 7.83 1.11
C LEU A 137 -1.30 8.80 0.62
N CYS A 138 -0.29 8.27 -0.08
CA CYS A 138 0.71 9.07 -0.76
C CYS A 138 0.86 8.58 -2.19
N THR A 139 1.24 9.51 -3.07
CA THR A 139 1.60 9.22 -4.44
C THR A 139 2.84 10.00 -4.80
N ASP A 140 3.59 9.47 -5.76
CA ASP A 140 4.81 10.03 -6.31
C ASP A 140 4.56 10.96 -7.51
N THR A 141 3.31 11.09 -7.99
CA THR A 141 2.99 11.94 -9.14
C THR A 141 1.75 12.80 -8.91
N ASP A 142 1.79 14.03 -9.42
CA ASP A 142 0.66 14.95 -9.35
C ASP A 142 -0.56 14.46 -10.15
N VAL A 143 -0.36 13.56 -11.12
CA VAL A 143 -1.45 13.01 -11.94
C VAL A 143 -2.48 12.27 -11.08
N ASN A 144 -2.04 11.68 -9.96
CA ASN A 144 -2.90 10.91 -9.08
C ASN A 144 -3.62 11.75 -8.01
N VAL A 145 -3.41 13.08 -7.96
CA VAL A 145 -4.09 14.01 -7.04
C VAL A 145 -4.94 15.06 -7.75
N ARG A 146 -5.08 14.98 -9.08
CA ARG A 146 -5.92 15.90 -9.86
C ARG A 146 -7.36 15.43 -9.90
N ASP A 147 -8.30 16.38 -9.74
CA ASP A 147 -9.75 16.19 -9.87
C ASP A 147 -10.18 15.84 -11.32
#